data_AF-A0A2N9IR68-F1
#
_entry.id   AF-A0A2N9IR68-F1
#
_cell.length_a   1.000
_cell.length_b   1.000
_cell.length_c   1.000
_cell.angle_alpha   90.00
_cell.angle_beta   90.00
_cell.angle_gamma   90.00
#
_symmetry.space_group_name_H-M   'P 1'
#
loop_
_entity.id
_entity.type
_entity.pdbx_description
1 polymer ?
#
loop_
_entity_poly.entity_id
_entity_poly.type
_entity_poly.pdbx_seq_one_letter_code
_entity_poly.pdbx_strand_id
1 'polypeptide(L)'
;MGEGGVNCVIAHLSFPKTTQLGFLVSLGRYHSANVAETGNDNGAFHTEEDTMGQILQQENSAAGIFCWLKANHLSQALNLALTRDVLGVVATLARVDDDNLSRLLSEYLELETMLAIVCKTNEGIKALEKYDGEGLVNIRSGLHGLGSSIGRRINGRPFVGGFVADDQQRKLSLPKPKLPNGECPPGFLDYAVNMINLDRRNLSCLTASGHGLRETLFYGLFSRLQIYRTRTEMLDALSCISDGALSLDGGMIKKSGVFALGSREDVQVKFPVTSGKSNVTADYIQTEDMIRTLEWERSKITEDLRREEQLLDYAMANFTNEHD
;
A
#
# COMPACT_ATOMS: atom_id res chain seq x y z
N MET A 1 -5.47 -18.29 -37.76
CA MET A 1 -6.41 -18.09 -36.63
C MET A 1 -6.26 -16.70 -35.97
N GLY A 2 -5.63 -15.69 -36.62
CA GLY A 2 -5.12 -14.47 -35.95
C GLY A 2 -6.00 -13.21 -36.00
N GLU A 3 -6.70 -12.91 -37.10
CA GLU A 3 -7.46 -11.64 -37.21
C GLU A 3 -8.72 -11.58 -36.33
N GLY A 4 -9.34 -12.73 -36.05
CA GLY A 4 -10.53 -12.80 -35.20
C GLY A 4 -10.26 -12.46 -33.73
N GLY A 5 -9.05 -12.77 -33.23
CA GLY A 5 -8.64 -12.45 -31.86
C GLY A 5 -8.41 -10.96 -31.66
N VAL A 6 -7.66 -10.32 -32.56
CA VAL A 6 -7.35 -8.89 -32.51
C VAL A 6 -8.64 -8.04 -32.62
N ASN A 7 -9.54 -8.38 -33.54
CA ASN A 7 -10.82 -7.69 -33.69
C ASN A 7 -11.75 -7.84 -32.47
N CYS A 8 -11.73 -9.00 -31.80
CA CYS A 8 -12.46 -9.22 -30.54
C CYS A 8 -11.92 -8.32 -29.42
N VAL A 9 -10.60 -8.23 -29.27
CA VAL A 9 -9.94 -7.39 -28.25
C VAL A 9 -10.16 -5.90 -28.49
N ILE A 10 -10.14 -5.43 -29.74
CA ILE A 10 -10.42 -4.03 -30.11
C ILE A 10 -11.89 -3.65 -29.79
N ALA A 11 -12.85 -4.55 -30.04
CA ALA A 11 -14.24 -4.33 -29.64
C ALA A 11 -14.37 -4.23 -28.10
N HIS A 12 -13.68 -5.10 -27.36
CA HIS A 12 -13.60 -5.06 -25.90
C HIS A 12 -12.89 -3.81 -25.33
N LEU A 13 -11.98 -3.16 -26.07
CA LEU A 13 -11.37 -1.87 -25.67
C LEU A 13 -12.28 -0.65 -25.94
N SER A 14 -13.19 -0.77 -26.90
CA SER A 14 -14.08 0.33 -27.29
C SER A 14 -15.23 0.51 -26.29
N PHE A 15 -15.74 -0.59 -25.75
CA PHE A 15 -16.81 -0.60 -24.73
C PHE A 15 -16.46 0.13 -23.41
N PRO A 16 -15.30 -0.09 -22.75
CA PRO A 16 -14.91 0.61 -21.53
C PRO A 16 -14.57 2.09 -21.77
N LYS A 17 -14.10 2.48 -22.97
CA LYS A 17 -13.82 3.89 -23.30
C LYS A 17 -15.08 4.77 -23.31
N THR A 18 -16.18 4.28 -23.89
CA THR A 18 -17.47 5.01 -23.91
C THR A 18 -18.04 5.16 -22.50
N THR A 19 -17.92 4.11 -21.69
CA THR A 19 -18.37 4.07 -20.30
C THR A 19 -17.55 5.01 -19.40
N GLN A 20 -16.21 5.02 -19.53
CA GLN A 20 -15.31 5.91 -18.77
C GLN A 20 -15.60 7.40 -19.01
N LEU A 21 -15.88 7.79 -20.26
CA LEU A 21 -16.19 9.18 -20.60
C LEU A 21 -17.48 9.66 -19.92
N GLY A 22 -18.50 8.81 -19.83
CA GLY A 22 -19.76 9.12 -19.12
C GLY A 22 -19.57 9.32 -17.61
N PHE A 23 -18.68 8.54 -16.98
CA PHE A 23 -18.39 8.65 -15.55
C PHE A 23 -17.51 9.85 -15.20
N LEU A 24 -16.47 10.14 -16.00
CA LEU A 24 -15.62 11.33 -15.82
C LEU A 24 -16.43 12.63 -15.93
N VAL A 25 -17.40 12.69 -16.86
CA VAL A 25 -18.31 13.84 -17.00
C VAL A 25 -19.22 14.00 -15.77
N SER A 26 -19.62 12.90 -15.14
CA SER A 26 -20.44 12.92 -13.92
C SER A 26 -19.63 13.37 -12.70
N LEU A 27 -18.36 12.95 -12.59
CA LEU A 27 -17.43 13.35 -11.54
C LEU A 27 -17.06 14.85 -11.63
N GLY A 28 -16.83 15.35 -12.85
CA GLY A 28 -16.55 16.76 -13.10
C GLY A 28 -17.69 17.69 -12.65
N ARG A 29 -18.94 17.21 -12.72
CA ARG A 29 -20.12 17.95 -12.22
C ARG A 29 -20.20 17.98 -10.69
N TYR A 30 -19.73 16.93 -10.00
CA TYR A 30 -19.64 16.89 -8.53
C TYR A 30 -18.55 17.81 -7.97
N HIS A 31 -17.35 17.82 -8.57
CA HIS A 31 -16.26 18.68 -8.12
C HIS A 31 -16.58 20.18 -8.23
N SER A 32 -17.44 20.57 -9.17
CA SER A 32 -17.90 21.95 -9.32
C SER A 32 -18.94 22.38 -8.27
N ALA A 33 -19.56 21.44 -7.54
CA ALA A 33 -20.67 21.71 -6.61
C ALA A 33 -20.26 21.76 -5.13
N ASN A 34 -19.13 21.15 -4.75
CA ASN A 34 -18.76 20.94 -3.34
C ASN A 34 -17.57 21.79 -2.85
N VAL A 35 -17.26 22.92 -3.50
CA VAL A 35 -16.24 23.87 -3.03
C VAL A 35 -16.86 24.79 -1.96
N ALA A 36 -17.30 24.23 -0.84
CA ALA A 36 -17.57 24.95 0.39
C ALA A 36 -17.72 23.95 1.55
N GLU A 37 -17.13 24.30 2.70
CA GLU A 37 -17.32 23.70 4.03
C GLU A 37 -16.31 22.62 4.46
N THR A 38 -15.28 23.06 5.17
CA THR A 38 -14.50 22.24 6.10
C THR A 38 -14.88 22.64 7.53
N GLY A 39 -15.60 21.76 8.23
CA GLY A 39 -15.93 21.90 9.65
C GLY A 39 -14.78 21.40 10.53
N ASN A 40 -14.37 22.23 11.48
CA ASN A 40 -13.32 21.99 12.45
C ASN A 40 -13.89 21.21 13.65
N ASP A 41 -13.28 20.09 14.05
CA ASP A 41 -13.61 19.44 15.32
C ASP A 41 -12.35 19.10 16.12
N ASN A 42 -12.32 19.61 17.35
CA ASN A 42 -11.15 19.74 18.22
C ASN A 42 -11.03 18.52 19.14
N GLY A 43 -10.09 17.64 18.83
CA GLY A 43 -9.42 16.72 19.74
C GLY A 43 -8.01 16.49 19.20
N ALA A 44 -6.97 16.75 19.99
CA ALA A 44 -5.58 16.64 19.53
C ALA A 44 -5.17 15.17 19.37
N PHE A 45 -5.66 14.52 18.32
CA PHE A 45 -5.21 13.19 17.89
C PHE A 45 -4.00 13.36 16.99
N HIS A 46 -3.08 12.39 16.99
CA HIS A 46 -1.92 12.39 16.10
C HIS A 46 -2.39 12.35 14.64
N THR A 47 -2.11 13.40 13.89
CA THR A 47 -2.65 13.63 12.54
C THR A 47 -1.71 13.17 11.43
N GLU A 48 -2.17 13.23 10.17
CA GLU A 48 -1.30 13.03 9.01
C GLU A 48 -0.24 14.12 8.92
N GLU A 49 -0.58 15.35 9.29
CA GLU A 49 0.34 16.48 9.35
C GLU A 49 1.43 16.25 10.40
N ASP A 50 1.08 15.73 11.58
CA ASP A 50 2.05 15.38 12.62
C ASP A 50 3.01 14.29 12.14
N THR A 51 2.47 13.24 11.50
CA THR A 51 3.26 12.17 10.89
C THR A 51 4.23 12.72 9.84
N MET A 52 3.74 13.60 8.97
CA MET A 52 4.55 14.25 7.94
C MET A 52 5.66 15.10 8.56
N GLY A 53 5.36 15.86 9.60
CA GLY A 53 6.34 16.63 10.37
C GLY A 53 7.43 15.75 10.97
N GLN A 54 7.06 14.61 11.55
CA GLN A 54 8.00 13.62 12.08
C GLN A 54 8.92 13.04 11.00
N ILE A 55 8.41 12.78 9.80
CA ILE A 55 9.22 12.30 8.66
C ILE A 55 10.17 13.39 8.16
N LEU A 56 9.72 14.64 8.08
CA LEU A 56 10.56 15.77 7.64
C LEU A 56 11.72 16.05 8.62
N GLN A 57 11.54 15.77 9.91
CA GLN A 57 12.63 15.83 10.90
C GLN A 57 13.72 14.79 10.66
N GLN A 58 13.45 13.75 9.86
CA GLN A 58 14.43 12.72 9.48
C GLN A 58 15.23 13.18 8.24
N GLU A 59 15.94 14.30 8.37
CA GLU A 59 16.60 15.02 7.26
C GLU A 59 17.60 14.16 6.48
N ASN A 60 18.25 13.20 7.15
CA ASN A 60 19.23 12.30 6.53
C ASN A 60 18.59 11.04 5.91
N SER A 61 17.27 10.89 6.00
CA SER A 61 16.57 9.73 5.47
C SER A 61 16.03 9.99 4.06
N ALA A 62 15.97 8.92 3.27
CA ALA A 62 15.33 8.93 1.95
C ALA A 62 13.89 9.47 2.00
N ALA A 63 13.12 9.07 3.01
CA ALA A 63 11.74 9.53 3.20
C ALA A 63 11.66 11.02 3.53
N GLY A 64 12.54 11.54 4.40
CA GLY A 64 12.61 12.96 4.71
C GLY A 64 12.87 13.80 3.46
N ILE A 65 13.86 13.41 2.66
CA ILE A 65 14.20 14.07 1.39
C ILE A 65 13.04 13.98 0.40
N PHE A 66 12.45 12.80 0.24
CA PHE A 66 11.30 12.59 -0.64
C PHE A 66 10.10 13.48 -0.24
N CYS A 67 9.76 13.51 1.05
CA CYS A 67 8.68 14.35 1.57
C CYS A 67 8.98 15.83 1.41
N TRP A 68 10.22 16.26 1.65
CA TRP A 68 10.66 17.64 1.45
C TRP A 68 10.55 18.06 -0.02
N LEU A 69 10.97 17.20 -0.96
CA LEU A 69 10.83 17.44 -2.41
C LEU A 69 9.37 17.54 -2.84
N LYS A 70 8.52 16.65 -2.30
CA LYS A 70 7.08 16.64 -2.57
C LYS A 70 6.40 17.92 -2.07
N ALA A 71 6.80 18.43 -0.91
CA ALA A 71 6.25 19.65 -0.32
C ALA A 71 6.70 20.93 -1.04
N ASN A 72 7.93 20.98 -1.56
CA ASN A 72 8.51 22.21 -2.13
C ASN A 72 8.43 22.31 -3.67
N HIS A 73 7.77 21.37 -4.37
CA HIS A 73 7.57 21.38 -5.83
C HIS A 73 8.84 21.55 -6.70
N LEU A 74 10.05 21.33 -6.15
CA LEU A 74 11.32 21.88 -6.65
C LEU A 74 11.91 21.32 -7.96
N SER A 75 11.19 20.52 -8.74
CA SER A 75 11.52 20.28 -10.16
C SER A 75 10.36 19.63 -10.91
N GLN A 76 9.64 20.39 -11.73
CA GLN A 76 8.45 19.91 -12.46
C GLN A 76 8.73 18.68 -13.35
N ALA A 77 9.96 18.49 -13.84
CA ALA A 77 10.33 17.39 -14.73
C ALA A 77 10.88 16.13 -14.01
N LEU A 78 11.74 16.30 -12.99
CA LEU A 78 12.26 15.18 -12.18
C LEU A 78 11.20 14.65 -11.21
N ASN A 79 10.31 15.52 -10.71
CA ASN A 79 9.19 15.11 -9.86
C ASN A 79 8.24 14.16 -10.60
N LEU A 80 7.89 14.41 -11.86
CA LEU A 80 6.87 13.61 -12.56
C LEU A 80 7.26 12.13 -12.73
N ALA A 81 8.53 11.82 -13.01
CA ALA A 81 8.96 10.44 -13.20
C ALA A 81 9.10 9.67 -11.87
N LEU A 82 9.62 10.34 -10.82
CA LEU A 82 9.78 9.75 -9.48
C LEU A 82 8.45 9.61 -8.74
N THR A 83 7.55 10.60 -8.84
CA THR A 83 6.28 10.62 -8.10
C THR A 83 5.23 9.68 -8.68
N ARG A 84 5.31 9.33 -9.97
CA ARG A 84 4.25 8.56 -10.62
C ARG A 84 4.18 7.10 -10.14
N ASP A 85 5.32 6.52 -9.75
CA ASP A 85 5.39 5.13 -9.30
C ASP A 85 5.45 4.98 -7.77
N VAL A 86 5.89 6.01 -7.06
CA VAL A 86 5.93 6.02 -5.59
C VAL A 86 4.52 6.18 -5.03
N LEU A 87 4.06 5.18 -4.27
CA LEU A 87 2.80 5.21 -3.56
C LEU A 87 2.87 6.09 -2.31
N GLY A 88 4.02 6.08 -1.62
CA GLY A 88 4.25 6.90 -0.43
C GLY A 88 5.28 6.30 0.52
N VAL A 89 5.36 6.85 1.73
CA VAL A 89 6.17 6.31 2.84
C VAL A 89 5.27 5.42 3.69
N VAL A 90 5.77 4.29 4.20
CA VAL A 90 4.96 3.32 4.99
C VAL A 90 4.14 4.02 6.08
N ALA A 91 4.74 4.92 6.85
CA ALA A 91 4.09 5.69 7.90
C ALA A 91 2.85 6.48 7.44
N THR A 92 2.78 6.87 6.16
CA THR A 92 1.67 7.66 5.61
C THR A 92 0.64 6.83 4.84
N LEU A 93 0.87 5.52 4.69
CA LEU A 93 0.02 4.64 3.86
C LEU A 93 -1.09 3.93 4.64
N ALA A 94 -1.07 4.02 5.97
CA ALA A 94 -2.09 3.49 6.85
C ALA A 94 -2.40 4.46 7.99
N ARG A 95 -3.62 4.38 8.49
CA ARG A 95 -4.10 5.03 9.71
C ARG A 95 -4.49 3.96 10.73
N VAL A 96 -4.59 4.33 11.98
CA VAL A 96 -5.09 3.46 13.06
C VAL A 96 -6.17 4.16 13.86
N ASP A 97 -6.97 3.41 14.62
CA ASP A 97 -8.08 4.01 15.39
C ASP A 97 -7.62 4.61 16.73
N ASP A 98 -6.45 4.23 17.22
CA ASP A 98 -5.99 4.54 18.57
C ASP A 98 -4.49 4.88 18.60
N ASP A 99 -4.11 5.90 19.39
CA ASP A 99 -2.72 6.38 19.48
C ASP A 99 -1.79 5.36 20.13
N ASN A 100 -2.29 4.59 21.12
CA ASN A 100 -1.48 3.56 21.75
C ASN A 100 -1.22 2.41 20.76
N LEU A 101 -2.23 1.99 19.98
CA LEU A 101 -2.02 1.05 18.89
C LEU A 101 -1.05 1.59 17.83
N SER A 102 -1.15 2.89 17.48
CA SER A 102 -0.21 3.56 16.58
C SER A 102 1.23 3.37 17.06
N ARG A 103 1.48 3.76 18.30
CA ARG A 103 2.79 3.64 18.94
C ARG A 103 3.30 2.20 18.92
N LEU A 104 2.47 1.23 19.33
CA LEU A 104 2.86 -0.18 19.42
C LEU A 104 3.21 -0.78 18.04
N LEU A 105 2.44 -0.45 17.00
CA LEU A 105 2.70 -0.93 15.64
C LEU A 105 3.94 -0.27 15.05
N SER A 106 4.14 1.02 15.26
CA SER A 106 5.33 1.74 14.79
C SER A 106 6.60 1.27 15.50
N GLU A 107 6.54 0.97 16.80
CA GLU A 107 7.63 0.33 17.55
C GLU A 107 7.90 -1.09 17.02
N TYR A 108 6.85 -1.86 16.70
CA TYR A 108 7.00 -3.19 16.15
C TYR A 108 7.70 -3.19 14.79
N LEU A 109 7.34 -2.25 13.91
CA LEU A 109 7.94 -2.11 12.57
C LEU A 109 9.34 -1.51 12.59
N GLU A 110 9.66 -0.73 13.62
CA GLU A 110 10.91 0.03 13.75
C GLU A 110 11.02 1.20 12.75
N LEU A 111 11.89 2.16 13.07
CA LEU A 111 12.00 3.42 12.34
C LEU A 111 12.34 3.22 10.86
N GLU A 112 13.27 2.31 10.55
CA GLU A 112 13.69 2.03 9.17
C GLU A 112 12.51 1.58 8.29
N THR A 113 11.66 0.70 8.81
CA THR A 113 10.48 0.21 8.08
C THR A 113 9.42 1.29 7.97
N MET A 114 9.21 2.09 9.02
CA MET A 114 8.26 3.20 9.01
C MET A 114 8.64 4.27 7.96
N LEU A 115 9.94 4.47 7.72
CA LEU A 115 10.49 5.39 6.72
C LEU A 115 10.70 4.76 5.33
N ALA A 116 10.31 3.51 5.11
CA ALA A 116 10.48 2.88 3.80
C ALA A 116 9.59 3.55 2.73
N ILE A 117 10.18 3.84 1.57
CA ILE A 117 9.46 4.32 0.39
C ILE A 117 8.88 3.13 -0.37
N VAL A 118 7.60 3.20 -0.70
CA VAL A 118 6.86 2.14 -1.40
C VAL A 118 6.65 2.55 -2.85
N CYS A 119 7.12 1.71 -3.78
CA CYS A 119 6.90 1.84 -5.21
C CYS A 119 5.90 0.80 -5.73
N LYS A 120 5.20 1.15 -6.80
CA LYS A 120 4.28 0.25 -7.50
C LYS A 120 5.03 -0.77 -8.37
N THR A 121 6.17 -0.40 -8.94
CA THR A 121 6.95 -1.22 -9.86
C THR A 121 8.42 -1.30 -9.48
N ASN A 122 9.10 -2.33 -10.00
CA ASN A 122 10.56 -2.44 -9.87
C ASN A 122 11.27 -1.31 -10.61
N GLU A 123 10.65 -0.78 -11.66
CA GLU A 123 11.13 0.34 -12.46
C GLU A 123 11.12 1.62 -11.64
N GLY A 124 10.11 1.85 -10.78
CA GLY A 124 10.13 2.92 -9.81
C GLY A 124 11.28 2.80 -8.81
N ILE A 125 11.56 1.59 -8.30
CA ILE A 125 12.71 1.36 -7.43
C ILE A 125 14.03 1.67 -8.15
N LYS A 126 14.20 1.22 -9.39
CA LYS A 126 15.37 1.52 -10.23
C LYS A 126 15.50 3.02 -10.56
N ALA A 127 14.39 3.75 -10.55
CA ALA A 127 14.40 5.20 -10.74
C ALA A 127 14.88 5.93 -9.48
N LEU A 128 14.60 5.38 -8.29
CA LEU A 128 15.07 5.93 -7.01
C LEU A 128 16.56 5.69 -6.79
N GLU A 129 17.10 4.56 -7.23
CA GLU A 129 18.50 4.19 -7.01
C GLU A 129 19.12 3.55 -8.25
N LYS A 130 20.24 4.11 -8.72
CA LYS A 130 21.00 3.61 -9.85
C LYS A 130 22.41 3.23 -9.41
N TYR A 131 22.92 2.17 -10.02
CA TYR A 131 24.29 1.71 -9.85
C TYR A 131 25.08 1.96 -11.14
N ASP A 132 26.37 2.22 -11.01
CA ASP A 132 27.28 2.28 -12.15
C ASP A 132 27.73 0.87 -12.59
N GLY A 133 28.58 0.80 -13.62
CA GLY A 133 29.09 -0.46 -14.16
C GLY A 133 29.96 -1.26 -13.19
N GLU A 134 30.42 -0.65 -12.09
CA GLU A 134 31.20 -1.28 -11.03
C GLU A 134 30.31 -1.76 -9.87
N GLY A 135 29.00 -1.51 -9.95
CA GLY A 135 28.05 -1.86 -8.90
C GLY A 135 28.06 -0.89 -7.72
N LEU A 136 28.66 0.30 -7.86
CA LEU A 136 28.62 1.36 -6.87
C LEU A 136 27.38 2.23 -7.09
N VAL A 137 26.79 2.72 -6.01
CA VAL A 137 25.65 3.63 -6.08
C VAL A 137 26.08 4.92 -6.78
N ASN A 138 25.34 5.31 -7.82
CA ASN A 138 25.59 6.55 -8.52
C ASN A 138 25.00 7.73 -7.74
N ILE A 139 25.89 8.36 -6.95
CA ILE A 139 25.62 9.52 -6.08
C ILE A 139 25.19 10.78 -6.86
N ARG A 140 25.13 10.75 -8.21
CA ARG A 140 24.66 11.88 -9.02
C ARG A 140 23.28 11.65 -9.63
N SER A 141 22.61 10.55 -9.26
CA SER A 141 21.37 10.13 -9.89
C SER A 141 20.37 9.57 -8.89
N GLY A 142 19.08 9.61 -9.24
CA GLY A 142 18.00 9.15 -8.37
C GLY A 142 17.90 9.98 -7.09
N LEU A 143 17.43 9.35 -6.01
CA LEU A 143 17.32 9.97 -4.70
C LEU A 143 18.70 10.14 -4.03
N HIS A 144 19.68 9.29 -4.37
CA HIS A 144 21.07 9.40 -3.90
C HIS A 144 21.80 10.67 -4.34
N GLY A 145 21.41 11.23 -5.49
CA GLY A 145 21.84 12.57 -5.92
C GLY A 145 21.44 13.71 -4.97
N LEU A 146 20.49 13.43 -4.08
CA LEU A 146 19.84 14.39 -3.18
C LEU A 146 19.95 13.96 -1.70
N GLY A 147 20.38 12.72 -1.40
CA GLY A 147 20.87 12.25 -0.10
C GLY A 147 20.93 10.71 0.01
N SER A 148 21.67 10.18 0.99
CA SER A 148 21.97 8.73 1.10
C SER A 148 20.72 7.89 1.38
N SER A 149 20.25 7.08 0.41
CA SER A 149 19.11 6.17 0.61
C SER A 149 19.52 4.73 0.90
N ILE A 150 18.96 4.13 1.95
CA ILE A 150 19.03 2.68 2.18
C ILE A 150 17.70 2.07 1.72
N GLY A 151 17.68 1.48 0.53
CA GLY A 151 16.52 0.76 0.01
C GLY A 151 16.52 -0.71 0.44
N ARG A 152 15.68 -1.09 1.40
CA ARG A 152 15.42 -2.51 1.69
C ARG A 152 14.19 -2.97 0.90
N ARG A 153 14.34 -4.01 0.07
CA ARG A 153 13.17 -4.64 -0.59
C ARG A 153 12.31 -5.35 0.45
N ILE A 154 11.07 -4.89 0.62
CA ILE A 154 10.04 -5.65 1.32
C ILE A 154 9.46 -6.66 0.31
N ASN A 155 10.07 -7.84 0.21
CA ASN A 155 9.58 -8.93 -0.63
C ASN A 155 8.47 -9.70 0.11
N GLY A 156 7.25 -9.17 0.11
CA GLY A 156 6.06 -9.88 0.59
C GLY A 156 5.34 -10.58 -0.56
N ARG A 157 5.13 -11.91 -0.47
CA ARG A 157 4.15 -12.57 -1.36
C ARG A 157 2.75 -12.09 -0.97
N PRO A 158 1.87 -11.74 -1.93
CA PRO A 158 0.50 -11.37 -1.62
C PRO A 158 -0.21 -12.46 -0.82
N PHE A 159 -1.08 -12.05 0.09
CA PHE A 159 -2.01 -12.96 0.75
C PHE A 159 -2.96 -13.55 -0.28
N VAL A 160 -3.04 -14.88 -0.33
CA VAL A 160 -3.85 -15.64 -1.30
C VAL A 160 -5.18 -16.12 -0.70
N GLY A 161 -5.49 -15.75 0.55
CA GLY A 161 -6.76 -16.09 1.17
C GLY A 161 -7.89 -15.13 0.80
N GLY A 162 -9.08 -15.39 1.36
CA GLY A 162 -10.26 -14.57 1.11
C GLY A 162 -10.30 -13.27 1.91
N PHE A 163 -11.27 -12.42 1.58
CA PHE A 163 -11.60 -11.21 2.34
C PHE A 163 -12.86 -11.45 3.17
N VAL A 164 -13.04 -10.64 4.22
CA VAL A 164 -14.30 -10.59 4.97
C VAL A 164 -15.40 -10.06 4.03
N ALA A 165 -16.53 -10.77 3.96
CA ALA A 165 -17.65 -10.39 3.10
C ALA A 165 -18.24 -9.04 3.53
N ASP A 166 -18.59 -8.21 2.55
CA ASP A 166 -19.22 -6.89 2.72
C ASP A 166 -18.45 -5.90 3.63
N ASP A 167 -17.15 -6.11 3.83
CA ASP A 167 -16.28 -5.24 4.63
C ASP A 167 -15.71 -4.09 3.77
N GLN A 168 -16.03 -2.85 4.13
CA GLN A 168 -15.59 -1.65 3.39
C GLN A 168 -14.08 -1.44 3.39
N GLN A 169 -13.36 -1.98 4.38
CA GLN A 169 -11.91 -1.89 4.53
C GLN A 169 -11.17 -3.07 3.88
N ARG A 170 -11.91 -3.98 3.20
CA ARG A 170 -11.41 -5.22 2.60
C ARG A 170 -10.51 -5.98 3.58
N LYS A 171 -10.95 -6.20 4.82
CA LYS A 171 -10.20 -6.97 5.82
C LYS A 171 -9.94 -8.39 5.35
N LEU A 172 -8.78 -8.94 5.73
CA LEU A 172 -8.38 -10.30 5.37
C LEU A 172 -9.15 -11.31 6.22
N SER A 173 -9.70 -12.35 5.57
CA SER A 173 -10.37 -13.47 6.25
C SER A 173 -9.33 -14.44 6.78
N LEU A 174 -8.70 -14.07 7.90
CA LEU A 174 -7.70 -14.87 8.58
C LEU A 174 -8.38 -15.79 9.62
N PRO A 175 -8.09 -17.10 9.62
CA PRO A 175 -8.58 -18.00 10.66
C PRO A 175 -8.10 -17.53 12.03
N LYS A 176 -9.01 -17.40 13.00
CA LYS A 176 -8.66 -17.05 14.38
C LYS A 176 -7.70 -18.09 14.98
N PRO A 177 -6.75 -17.66 15.84
CA PRO A 177 -5.87 -18.60 16.54
C PRO A 177 -6.69 -19.53 17.42
N LYS A 178 -6.18 -20.74 17.63
CA LYS A 178 -6.82 -21.77 18.47
C LYS A 178 -5.82 -22.36 19.44
N LEU A 179 -6.20 -22.41 20.70
CA LEU A 179 -5.49 -23.15 21.74
C LEU A 179 -5.63 -24.67 21.51
N PRO A 180 -4.85 -25.53 22.21
CA PRO A 180 -4.95 -26.98 22.09
C PRO A 180 -6.35 -27.57 22.35
N ASN A 181 -7.18 -26.87 23.13
CA ASN A 181 -8.57 -27.22 23.40
C ASN A 181 -9.53 -26.82 22.26
N GLY A 182 -9.06 -26.17 21.20
CA GLY A 182 -9.84 -25.71 20.05
C GLY A 182 -10.45 -24.31 20.20
N GLU A 183 -10.40 -23.73 21.40
CA GLU A 183 -10.97 -22.42 21.70
C GLU A 183 -10.05 -21.28 21.22
N CYS A 184 -10.65 -20.13 20.91
CA CYS A 184 -9.89 -18.92 20.64
C CYS A 184 -9.21 -18.45 21.94
N PRO A 185 -7.92 -18.09 21.92
CA PRO A 185 -7.25 -17.55 23.09
C PRO A 185 -8.02 -16.37 23.69
N PRO A 186 -8.23 -16.35 25.02
CA PRO A 186 -8.76 -15.18 25.71
C PRO A 186 -7.90 -13.95 25.39
N GLY A 187 -8.55 -12.79 25.24
CA GLY A 187 -7.86 -11.53 25.00
C GLY A 187 -7.38 -11.29 23.56
N PHE A 188 -7.45 -12.28 22.65
CA PHE A 188 -7.20 -12.04 21.22
C PHE A 188 -8.23 -11.03 20.67
N LEU A 189 -7.73 -9.96 20.07
CA LEU A 189 -8.56 -8.88 19.51
C LEU A 189 -8.74 -9.06 18.01
N ASP A 190 -7.64 -9.00 17.27
CA ASP A 190 -7.59 -9.25 15.82
C ASP A 190 -6.12 -9.40 15.39
N TYR A 191 -5.90 -9.58 14.09
CA TYR A 191 -4.59 -9.44 13.46
C TYR A 191 -4.28 -7.97 13.17
N ALA A 192 -3.02 -7.56 13.39
CA ALA A 192 -2.57 -6.18 13.17
C ALA A 192 -2.90 -5.66 11.76
N VAL A 193 -2.75 -6.51 10.74
CA VAL A 193 -3.08 -6.21 9.35
C VAL A 193 -4.55 -5.85 9.13
N ASN A 194 -5.47 -6.23 10.03
CA ASN A 194 -6.89 -5.89 9.98
C ASN A 194 -7.28 -4.73 10.91
N MET A 195 -6.34 -4.26 11.76
CA MET A 195 -6.53 -3.14 12.68
C MET A 195 -6.01 -1.80 12.13
N ILE A 196 -5.44 -1.81 10.92
CA ILE A 196 -5.12 -0.59 10.17
C ILE A 196 -6.27 -0.21 9.24
N ASN A 197 -6.43 1.09 9.02
CA ASN A 197 -7.31 1.68 8.02
C ASN A 197 -6.48 2.17 6.84
N LEU A 198 -6.95 1.89 5.63
CA LEU A 198 -6.31 2.33 4.40
C LEU A 198 -7.17 3.37 3.70
N ASP A 199 -6.52 4.32 3.01
CA ASP A 199 -7.21 5.14 2.01
C ASP A 199 -7.88 4.21 1.00
N ARG A 200 -9.13 4.54 0.64
CA ARG A 200 -9.93 3.81 -0.33
C ARG A 200 -9.15 3.52 -1.62
N ARG A 201 -8.34 4.49 -2.05
CA ARG A 201 -7.51 4.40 -3.26
C ARG A 201 -6.48 3.28 -3.22
N ASN A 202 -6.13 2.85 -2.01
CA ASN A 202 -5.15 1.82 -1.75
C ASN A 202 -5.78 0.44 -1.47
N LEU A 203 -7.10 0.34 -1.48
CA LEU A 203 -7.80 -0.90 -1.16
C LEU A 203 -7.73 -1.93 -2.28
N SER A 204 -7.71 -1.55 -3.57
CA SER A 204 -7.70 -2.50 -4.69
C SER A 204 -7.09 -1.91 -5.96
N CYS A 205 -6.82 -2.75 -6.96
CA CYS A 205 -6.36 -2.36 -8.29
C CYS A 205 -5.05 -1.55 -8.31
N LEU A 206 -4.21 -1.69 -7.29
CA LEU A 206 -2.90 -1.03 -7.23
C LEU A 206 -1.85 -1.80 -8.02
N THR A 207 -1.80 -3.12 -7.86
CA THR A 207 -0.86 -3.99 -8.57
C THR A 207 -1.37 -4.41 -9.94
N ALA A 208 -0.49 -4.87 -10.84
CA ALA A 208 -0.90 -5.45 -12.12
C ALA A 208 -1.88 -6.63 -11.94
N SER A 209 -1.74 -7.39 -10.85
CA SER A 209 -2.64 -8.47 -10.45
C SER A 209 -3.96 -8.03 -9.79
N GLY A 210 -4.22 -6.72 -9.64
CA GLY A 210 -5.47 -6.20 -9.06
C GLY A 210 -5.49 -6.09 -7.54
N HIS A 211 -4.41 -6.49 -6.85
CA HIS A 211 -4.31 -6.40 -5.39
C HIS A 211 -4.12 -4.97 -4.88
N GLY A 212 -4.61 -4.69 -3.67
CA GLY A 212 -4.36 -3.48 -2.87
C GLY A 212 -3.23 -3.63 -1.86
N LEU A 213 -3.04 -2.63 -0.98
CA LEU A 213 -1.94 -2.59 -0.01
C LEU A 213 -2.12 -3.56 1.16
N ARG A 214 -3.37 -3.89 1.55
CA ARG A 214 -3.61 -4.74 2.73
C ARG A 214 -3.07 -6.14 2.52
N GLU A 215 -3.45 -6.77 1.42
CA GLU A 215 -3.05 -8.12 1.05
C GLU A 215 -1.61 -8.20 0.51
N THR A 216 -0.97 -7.07 0.20
CA THR A 216 0.41 -7.02 -0.29
C THR A 216 1.37 -6.47 0.75
N LEU A 217 1.54 -5.13 0.78
CA LEU A 217 2.48 -4.43 1.66
C LEU A 217 2.25 -4.78 3.13
N PHE A 218 1.04 -4.52 3.65
CA PHE A 218 0.81 -4.62 5.09
C PHE A 218 0.71 -6.07 5.57
N TYR A 219 0.26 -7.01 4.74
CA TYR A 219 0.42 -8.43 5.03
C TYR A 219 1.90 -8.86 4.98
N GLY A 220 2.72 -8.29 4.09
CA GLY A 220 4.16 -8.51 4.10
C GLY A 220 4.85 -8.00 5.38
N LEU A 221 4.39 -6.86 5.91
CA LEU A 221 4.93 -6.24 7.13
C LEU A 221 4.45 -6.92 8.42
N PHE A 222 3.14 -7.15 8.53
CA PHE A 222 2.53 -7.67 9.75
C PHE A 222 2.29 -9.19 9.72
N SER A 223 2.17 -9.80 8.55
CA SER A 223 1.81 -11.22 8.40
C SER A 223 0.58 -11.55 9.27
N ARG A 224 0.67 -12.56 10.14
CA ARG A 224 -0.34 -12.92 11.14
C ARG A 224 -0.01 -12.40 12.54
N LEU A 225 0.61 -11.22 12.65
CA LEU A 225 0.87 -10.55 13.93
C LEU A 225 -0.43 -10.39 14.71
N GLN A 226 -0.51 -11.01 15.88
CA GLN A 226 -1.71 -11.06 16.72
C GLN A 226 -1.72 -9.91 17.72
N ILE A 227 -2.87 -9.28 17.93
CA ILE A 227 -3.05 -8.23 18.93
C ILE A 227 -3.90 -8.76 20.08
N TYR A 228 -3.40 -8.58 21.30
CA TYR A 228 -4.02 -9.00 22.55
C TYR A 228 -4.36 -7.80 23.44
N ARG A 229 -5.35 -7.97 24.31
CA ARG A 229 -5.73 -6.94 25.28
C ARG A 229 -4.66 -6.74 26.35
N THR A 230 -4.19 -7.83 26.97
CA THR A 230 -3.17 -7.77 28.03
C THR A 230 -1.98 -8.68 27.75
N ARG A 231 -0.84 -8.38 28.37
CA ARG A 231 0.39 -9.16 28.25
C ARG A 231 0.20 -10.56 28.84
N THR A 232 -0.56 -10.69 29.92
CA THR A 232 -0.86 -11.99 30.53
C THR A 232 -1.62 -12.88 29.54
N GLU A 233 -2.72 -12.37 28.96
CA GLU A 233 -3.49 -13.11 27.96
C GLU A 233 -2.65 -13.47 26.72
N MET A 234 -1.75 -12.58 26.29
CA MET A 234 -0.80 -12.85 25.20
C MET A 234 0.16 -14.00 25.54
N LEU A 235 0.65 -14.06 26.78
CA LEU A 235 1.57 -15.11 27.22
C LEU A 235 0.85 -16.46 27.40
N ASP A 236 -0.40 -16.45 27.84
CA ASP A 236 -1.22 -17.67 27.91
C ASP A 236 -1.49 -18.26 26.51
N ALA A 237 -1.44 -17.42 25.47
CA ALA A 237 -1.64 -17.79 24.08
C ALA A 237 -0.37 -18.20 23.32
N LEU A 238 0.79 -18.31 23.99
CA LEU A 238 2.09 -18.59 23.33
C LEU A 238 2.06 -19.80 22.39
N SER A 239 1.31 -20.85 22.76
CA SER A 239 1.22 -22.09 21.97
C SER A 239 0.64 -21.90 20.56
N CYS A 240 -0.09 -20.80 20.30
CA CYS A 240 -0.71 -20.53 19.00
C CYS A 240 -0.24 -19.22 18.34
N ILE A 241 0.83 -18.60 18.85
CA ILE A 241 1.45 -17.42 18.24
C ILE A 241 2.55 -17.88 17.27
N SER A 242 2.43 -17.49 15.99
CA SER A 242 3.37 -17.92 14.93
C SER A 242 4.20 -16.78 14.32
N ASP A 243 3.60 -15.62 14.10
CA ASP A 243 4.22 -14.49 13.38
C ASP A 243 4.55 -13.29 14.29
N GLY A 244 4.50 -13.51 15.61
CA GLY A 244 4.63 -12.47 16.64
C GLY A 244 3.29 -12.08 17.26
N ALA A 245 3.37 -11.33 18.35
CA ALA A 245 2.21 -10.79 19.04
C ALA A 245 2.53 -9.45 19.74
N LEU A 246 1.49 -8.64 19.91
CA LEU A 246 1.52 -7.42 20.72
C LEU A 246 0.38 -7.47 21.73
N SER A 247 0.58 -6.85 22.89
CA SER A 247 -0.52 -6.55 23.81
C SER A 247 -0.67 -5.05 24.02
N LEU A 248 -1.90 -4.58 24.21
CA LEU A 248 -2.20 -3.15 24.34
C LEU A 248 -1.56 -2.51 25.59
N ASP A 249 -1.24 -3.30 26.62
CA ASP A 249 -0.48 -2.88 27.80
C ASP A 249 1.05 -2.93 27.62
N GLY A 250 1.55 -3.10 26.40
CA GLY A 250 2.97 -2.98 26.07
C GLY A 250 3.77 -4.28 26.18
N GLY A 251 3.16 -5.43 25.92
CA GLY A 251 3.87 -6.67 25.60
C GLY A 251 4.21 -6.77 24.11
N MET A 252 5.36 -7.34 23.76
CA MET A 252 5.75 -7.58 22.37
C MET A 252 6.57 -8.86 22.23
N ILE A 253 6.19 -9.66 21.24
CA ILE A 253 6.88 -10.85 20.76
C ILE A 253 7.13 -10.64 19.27
N LYS A 254 8.39 -10.52 18.87
CA LYS A 254 8.78 -10.39 17.46
C LYS A 254 8.58 -11.73 16.75
N LYS A 255 8.46 -11.71 15.42
CA LYS A 255 8.37 -12.92 14.58
C LYS A 255 9.49 -13.95 14.81
N SER A 256 10.66 -13.52 15.26
CA SER A 256 11.78 -14.39 15.65
C SER A 256 11.56 -15.18 16.95
N GLY A 257 10.45 -14.95 17.65
CA GLY A 257 10.20 -15.47 19.00
C GLY A 257 10.88 -14.67 20.12
N VAL A 258 11.55 -13.56 19.77
CA VAL A 258 12.23 -12.69 20.74
C VAL A 258 11.21 -11.82 21.48
N PHE A 259 11.31 -11.81 22.81
CA PHE A 259 10.51 -10.96 23.68
C PHE A 259 11.18 -9.61 23.85
N ALA A 260 10.44 -8.52 23.64
CA ALA A 260 10.91 -7.19 24.02
C ALA A 260 10.59 -6.94 25.51
N LEU A 261 11.62 -6.62 26.29
CA LEU A 261 11.54 -6.33 27.72
C LEU A 261 12.13 -4.95 28.01
N GLY A 262 11.65 -4.28 29.06
CA GLY A 262 12.17 -2.99 29.52
C GLY A 262 11.23 -1.82 29.29
N SER A 263 11.68 -0.62 29.67
CA SER A 263 11.01 0.64 29.37
C SER A 263 11.09 0.89 27.87
N ARG A 264 9.94 1.18 27.26
CA ARG A 264 9.86 1.47 25.83
C ARG A 264 10.24 2.92 25.57
N GLU A 265 11.09 3.15 24.59
CA GLU A 265 11.42 4.49 24.12
C GLU A 265 10.27 5.08 23.29
N ASP A 266 10.17 6.40 23.27
CA ASP A 266 9.21 7.07 22.41
C ASP A 266 9.57 6.86 20.94
N VAL A 267 8.57 6.45 20.15
CA VAL A 267 8.74 6.20 18.72
C VAL A 267 8.80 7.53 17.98
N GLN A 268 9.83 7.71 17.15
CA GLN A 268 10.07 8.97 16.42
C GLN A 268 9.01 9.24 15.34
N VAL A 269 8.53 8.19 14.67
CA VAL A 269 7.52 8.29 13.61
C VAL A 269 6.39 7.32 13.90
N LYS A 270 5.16 7.82 13.99
CA LYS A 270 3.96 7.03 14.28
C LYS A 270 2.99 7.01 13.10
N PHE A 271 2.09 6.04 13.06
CA PHE A 271 0.96 6.09 12.14
C PHE A 271 -0.03 7.20 12.56
N PRO A 272 -0.63 7.92 11.61
CA PRO A 272 -1.71 8.85 11.91
C PRO A 272 -2.92 8.12 12.50
N VAL A 273 -3.58 8.77 13.46
CA VAL A 273 -4.84 8.33 14.04
C VAL A 273 -5.99 8.78 13.13
N THR A 274 -6.98 7.92 12.97
CA THR A 274 -8.14 8.17 12.12
C THR A 274 -9.00 9.27 12.75
N SER A 275 -8.97 10.48 12.19
CA SER A 275 -9.92 11.55 12.51
C SER A 275 -11.21 11.35 11.67
N GLY A 276 -12.34 11.87 12.17
CA GLY A 276 -13.72 11.52 11.77
C GLY A 276 -14.06 11.50 10.28
N LYS A 277 -15.25 10.94 9.98
CA LYS A 277 -15.77 10.61 8.64
C LYS A 277 -15.61 11.75 7.64
N SER A 278 -15.11 11.44 6.44
CA SER A 278 -15.16 12.39 5.32
C SER A 278 -16.62 12.59 4.88
N ASN A 279 -16.97 13.82 4.50
CA ASN A 279 -18.31 14.20 4.04
C ASN A 279 -18.64 13.73 2.60
N VAL A 280 -18.03 12.62 2.15
CA VAL A 280 -18.17 12.13 0.78
C VAL A 280 -19.36 11.18 0.67
N THR A 281 -20.23 11.39 -0.32
CA THR A 281 -21.44 10.58 -0.54
C THR A 281 -21.09 9.18 -1.08
N ALA A 282 -21.95 8.20 -0.78
CA ALA A 282 -21.78 6.81 -1.24
C ALA A 282 -21.74 6.67 -2.77
N ASP A 283 -22.52 7.47 -3.50
CA ASP A 283 -22.55 7.43 -4.97
C ASP A 283 -21.23 7.87 -5.61
N TYR A 284 -20.60 8.92 -5.06
CA TYR A 284 -19.30 9.40 -5.51
C TYR A 284 -18.23 8.32 -5.29
N ILE A 285 -18.27 7.73 -4.09
CA ILE A 285 -17.42 6.64 -3.65
C ILE A 285 -17.49 5.44 -4.61
N GLN A 286 -18.71 5.01 -4.97
CA GLN A 286 -18.92 3.89 -5.88
C GLN A 286 -18.43 4.21 -7.29
N THR A 287 -18.63 5.45 -7.73
CA THR A 287 -18.18 5.93 -9.04
C THR A 287 -16.65 5.92 -9.13
N GLU A 288 -15.94 6.40 -8.12
CA GLU A 288 -14.47 6.42 -8.09
C GLU A 288 -13.88 5.01 -8.15
N ASP A 289 -14.45 4.06 -7.40
CA ASP A 289 -14.01 2.66 -7.43
C ASP A 289 -14.24 2.00 -8.79
N MET A 290 -15.38 2.31 -9.42
CA MET A 290 -15.67 1.78 -10.75
C MET A 290 -14.71 2.34 -11.81
N ILE A 291 -14.39 3.64 -11.76
CA ILE A 291 -13.39 4.24 -12.65
C ILE A 291 -12.04 3.53 -12.50
N ARG A 292 -11.59 3.34 -11.25
CA ARG A 292 -10.31 2.67 -10.95
C ARG A 292 -10.28 1.23 -11.50
N THR A 293 -11.37 0.49 -11.31
CA THR A 293 -11.51 -0.88 -11.81
C THR A 293 -11.45 -0.91 -13.34
N LEU A 294 -12.19 -0.02 -14.01
CA LEU A 294 -12.18 0.09 -15.47
C LEU A 294 -10.81 0.48 -16.02
N GLU A 295 -10.09 1.39 -15.37
CA GLU A 295 -8.72 1.76 -15.77
C GLU A 295 -7.75 0.59 -15.66
N TRP A 296 -7.90 -0.21 -14.60
CA TRP A 296 -7.11 -1.42 -14.41
C TRP A 296 -7.43 -2.49 -15.47
N GLU A 297 -8.72 -2.77 -15.72
CA GLU A 297 -9.16 -3.69 -16.77
C GLU A 297 -8.64 -3.25 -18.15
N ARG A 298 -8.74 -1.96 -18.46
CA ARG A 298 -8.20 -1.40 -19.70
C ARG A 298 -6.69 -1.63 -19.83
N SER A 299 -5.93 -1.48 -18.73
CA SER A 299 -4.49 -1.77 -18.73
C SER A 299 -4.22 -3.23 -19.10
N LYS A 300 -4.96 -4.16 -18.50
CA LYS A 300 -4.84 -5.59 -18.77
C LYS A 300 -5.17 -5.93 -20.24
N ILE A 301 -6.27 -5.39 -20.77
CA ILE A 301 -6.64 -5.63 -22.17
C ILE A 301 -5.58 -5.06 -23.13
N THR A 302 -4.96 -3.92 -22.79
CA THR A 302 -3.88 -3.34 -23.60
C THR A 302 -2.63 -4.23 -23.60
N GLU A 303 -2.30 -4.84 -22.47
CA GLU A 303 -1.21 -5.81 -22.36
C GLU A 303 -1.50 -7.08 -23.17
N ASP A 304 -2.73 -7.60 -23.08
CA ASP A 304 -3.16 -8.77 -23.86
C ASP A 304 -3.12 -8.48 -25.37
N LEU A 305 -3.57 -7.30 -25.82
CA LEU A 305 -3.47 -6.87 -27.21
C LEU A 305 -2.02 -6.89 -27.71
N ARG A 306 -1.12 -6.27 -26.95
CA ARG A 306 0.31 -6.23 -27.29
C ARG A 306 0.91 -7.63 -27.40
N ARG A 307 0.49 -8.55 -26.53
CA ARG A 307 0.93 -9.95 -26.57
C ARG A 307 0.44 -10.66 -27.83
N GLU A 308 -0.82 -10.47 -28.20
CA GLU A 308 -1.39 -11.05 -29.42
C GLU A 308 -0.73 -10.48 -30.68
N GLU A 309 -0.46 -9.17 -30.72
CA GLU A 309 0.30 -8.53 -31.81
C GLU A 309 1.69 -9.16 -31.97
N GLN A 310 2.42 -9.39 -30.88
CA GLN A 310 3.73 -10.05 -30.92
C GLN A 310 3.67 -11.49 -31.45
N LEU A 311 2.61 -12.23 -31.10
CA LEU A 311 2.40 -13.59 -31.60
C LEU A 311 2.07 -13.59 -33.10
N LEU A 312 1.28 -12.61 -33.55
CA LEU A 312 0.97 -12.43 -34.96
C LEU A 312 2.23 -12.11 -35.76
N ASP A 313 3.05 -11.16 -35.29
CA ASP A 313 4.32 -10.80 -35.92
C ASP A 313 5.27 -11.99 -36.03
N TYR A 314 5.38 -12.78 -34.96
CA TYR A 314 6.18 -14.00 -34.96
C TYR A 314 5.66 -15.05 -35.96
N ALA A 315 4.34 -15.26 -36.01
CA ALA A 315 3.73 -16.18 -36.96
C ALA A 315 3.97 -15.72 -38.41
N MET A 316 3.77 -14.43 -38.70
CA MET A 316 4.02 -13.86 -40.03
C MET A 316 5.49 -14.06 -40.46
N ALA A 317 6.45 -13.81 -39.55
CA ALA A 317 7.87 -14.01 -39.82
C ALA A 317 8.22 -15.48 -40.14
N ASN A 318 7.60 -16.44 -39.46
CA ASN A 318 7.80 -17.86 -39.75
C ASN A 318 7.17 -18.27 -41.09
N PHE A 319 5.99 -17.77 -41.43
CA PHE A 319 5.35 -18.03 -42.74
C PHE A 319 6.19 -17.51 -43.91
N THR A 320 6.84 -16.36 -43.76
CA THR A 320 7.74 -15.83 -44.80
C THR A 320 9.02 -16.64 -44.95
N ASN A 321 9.52 -17.26 -43.87
CA ASN A 321 10.74 -18.07 -43.90
C ASN A 321 10.51 -19.52 -44.39
N GLU A 322 9.27 -20.02 -44.41
CA GLU A 322 8.91 -21.35 -44.95
C GLU A 322 8.61 -21.34 -46.46
N HIS A 323 8.59 -20.16 -47.09
CA HIS A 323 8.29 -19.98 -48.51
C HIS A 323 9.50 -19.48 -49.35
N ASP A 324 10.69 -19.43 -48.75
CA ASP A 324 11.99 -19.27 -49.41
C ASP A 324 12.77 -20.61 -49.44
#